data_AF-A0A6P6RAW4-F1
#
_entry.id   AF-A0A6P6RAW4-F1
#
_cell.length_a   1.000
_cell.length_b   1.000
_cell.length_c   1.000
_cell.angle_alpha   90.00
_cell.angle_beta   90.00
_cell.angle_gamma   90.00
#
_symmetry.space_group_name_H-M   'P 1'
#
loop_
_entity.id
_entity.type
_entity.pdbx_description
1 polymer ?
#
loop_
_entity_poly.entity_id
_entity_poly.type
_entity_poly.pdbx_seq_one_letter_code
_entity_poly.pdbx_strand_id
1 'polypeptide(L)'
;MAECDAEWELCKENIQPLRQGRSVSALQQALCQQQEGNHTALNQKKQAFESELRLYDGDDPLDVWDRYIKWTKQTYPQGGKESNLSVLLERAVTRFTADKKYHNDVRYIELWIEFAEGCSDPMDVFRYMQAQGIGTMRAALYIAWSEEYEKRGNTKMADSVFQDGIKCGAEPVEKLHAFHRALQARACRQMMSSMTDPQRDDEDDDDDEPQRASLAELKAKGKKKAVVPINRVKASVGYARGLQFKQPLGPRQNSRLVVFDENKASETEPQEPKFEIWTATPTARAKENEQKPEKWTNVKMPLKSRSGLSVAVPPPKPSFQPFVEEDDQPPAVTPCKINPAVNSVLSARKPCRPEQTPLKMLQERMQLQTQEDGKSREQSMYCRELLYSGASEFCFEELRAERYRQKHAHKLQTKPEEAHAN
;
A
#
# COMPACT_ATOMS: atom_id res chain seq x y z
N MET A 1 -32.46 20.82 1.52
CA MET A 1 -31.59 20.51 2.68
C MET A 1 -31.82 19.11 3.24
N ALA A 2 -33.03 18.53 3.18
CA ALA A 2 -33.29 17.16 3.66
C ALA A 2 -32.82 16.02 2.74
N GLU A 3 -32.58 16.28 1.44
CA GLU A 3 -32.12 15.23 0.49
C GLU A 3 -30.64 14.85 0.65
N CYS A 4 -29.80 15.74 1.18
CA CYS A 4 -28.35 15.53 1.26
C CYS A 4 -27.92 14.63 2.44
N ASP A 5 -28.79 14.45 3.44
CA ASP A 5 -28.54 13.51 4.54
C ASP A 5 -28.73 12.04 4.13
N ALA A 6 -29.36 11.75 2.98
CA ALA A 6 -29.58 10.38 2.50
C ALA A 6 -28.50 9.90 1.50
N GLU A 7 -27.69 10.80 0.94
CA GLU A 7 -26.70 10.45 -0.09
C GLU A 7 -25.57 9.56 0.43
N TRP A 8 -25.12 9.80 1.67
CA TRP A 8 -24.08 8.98 2.27
C TRP A 8 -24.58 7.57 2.64
N GLU A 9 -25.88 7.41 2.96
CA GLU A 9 -26.47 6.09 3.21
C GLU A 9 -26.49 5.24 1.94
N LEU A 10 -26.75 5.86 0.79
CA LEU A 10 -26.75 5.20 -0.53
C LEU A 10 -25.35 4.72 -0.92
N CYS A 11 -24.31 5.43 -0.47
CA CYS A 11 -22.91 5.14 -0.78
C CYS A 11 -22.13 4.52 0.39
N LYS A 12 -22.76 4.13 1.50
CA LYS A 12 -22.05 3.69 2.72
C LYS A 12 -21.12 2.50 2.51
N GLU A 13 -21.48 1.57 1.62
CA GLU A 13 -20.67 0.40 1.25
C GLU A 13 -19.38 0.80 0.50
N ASN A 14 -19.38 2.01 -0.08
CA ASN A 14 -18.26 2.60 -0.79
C ASN A 14 -17.44 3.54 0.11
N ILE A 15 -17.66 3.54 1.44
CA ILE A 15 -16.92 4.39 2.37
C ILE A 15 -16.01 3.50 3.21
N GLN A 16 -14.71 3.60 2.99
CA GLN A 16 -13.73 2.89 3.81
C GLN A 16 -13.80 3.42 5.26
N PRO A 17 -14.01 2.53 6.26
CA PRO A 17 -14.00 2.92 7.66
C PRO A 17 -12.57 3.33 8.07
N LEU A 18 -12.45 4.52 8.65
CA LEU A 18 -11.19 5.06 9.16
C LEU A 18 -11.25 5.15 10.67
N ARG A 19 -10.16 4.78 11.36
CA ARG A 19 -10.07 4.83 12.83
C ARG A 19 -10.27 6.24 13.39
N GLN A 20 -9.82 7.25 12.65
CA GLN A 20 -9.97 8.68 13.00
C GLN A 20 -11.33 9.26 12.58
N GLY A 21 -12.18 8.49 11.90
CA GLY A 21 -13.43 8.98 11.30
C GLY A 21 -13.22 9.81 10.03
N ARG A 22 -14.30 10.40 9.53
CA ARG A 22 -14.33 11.27 8.35
C ARG A 22 -15.12 12.54 8.65
N SER A 23 -14.74 13.64 8.01
CA SER A 23 -15.55 14.85 8.02
C SER A 23 -16.79 14.65 7.14
N VAL A 24 -17.98 14.93 7.69
CA VAL A 24 -19.26 14.78 6.99
C VAL A 24 -19.35 15.70 5.78
N SER A 25 -18.93 16.96 5.92
CA SER A 25 -18.96 17.93 4.81
C SER A 25 -18.01 17.55 3.68
N ALA A 26 -16.82 17.04 4.01
CA ALA A 26 -15.85 16.59 3.02
C ALA A 26 -16.32 15.31 2.31
N LEU A 27 -17.00 14.42 3.04
CA LEU A 27 -17.60 13.21 2.49
C LEU A 27 -18.73 13.55 1.52
N GLN A 28 -19.65 14.43 1.89
CA GLN A 28 -20.72 14.91 1.01
C GLN A 28 -20.15 15.51 -0.27
N GLN A 29 -19.15 16.40 -0.14
CA GLN A 29 -18.48 16.98 -1.30
C GLN A 29 -17.83 15.92 -2.21
N ALA A 30 -17.19 14.90 -1.63
CA ALA A 30 -16.59 13.82 -2.39
C ALA A 30 -17.64 12.97 -3.13
N LEU A 31 -18.78 12.70 -2.49
CA LEU A 31 -19.87 11.93 -3.08
C LEU A 31 -20.53 12.67 -4.25
N CYS A 32 -20.81 13.98 -4.11
CA CYS A 32 -21.32 14.79 -5.21
C CYS A 32 -20.35 14.81 -6.40
N GLN A 33 -19.05 14.99 -6.15
CA GLN A 33 -18.02 15.03 -7.20
C GLN A 33 -17.87 13.69 -7.94
N GLN A 34 -18.11 12.57 -7.26
CA GLN A 34 -18.08 11.24 -7.84
C GLN A 34 -19.29 10.99 -8.74
N GLN A 35 -20.48 11.48 -8.35
CA GLN A 35 -21.71 11.34 -9.14
C GLN A 35 -21.70 12.21 -10.40
N GLU A 36 -21.11 13.41 -10.34
CA GLU A 36 -20.99 14.33 -11.47
C GLU A 36 -19.90 13.95 -12.49
N GLY A 37 -19.08 12.93 -12.21
CA GLY A 37 -17.96 12.55 -13.08
C GLY A 37 -16.87 13.62 -13.18
N ASN A 38 -16.79 14.52 -12.20
CA ASN A 38 -15.94 15.73 -12.22
C ASN A 38 -14.46 15.43 -11.89
N HIS A 39 -13.90 14.40 -12.53
CA HIS A 39 -12.53 13.91 -12.32
C HIS A 39 -11.47 14.96 -12.70
N THR A 40 -11.82 15.94 -13.53
CA THR A 40 -10.95 17.05 -13.95
C THR A 40 -10.60 17.98 -12.79
N ALA A 41 -11.57 18.38 -11.97
CA ALA A 41 -11.35 19.25 -10.82
C ALA A 41 -10.48 18.57 -9.76
N LEU A 42 -10.69 17.27 -9.53
CA LEU A 42 -9.88 16.46 -8.64
C LEU A 42 -8.42 16.38 -9.10
N ASN A 43 -8.21 16.14 -10.39
CA ASN A 43 -6.88 16.07 -10.97
C ASN A 43 -6.16 17.43 -10.94
N GLN A 44 -6.87 18.53 -11.15
CA GLN A 44 -6.30 19.88 -11.01
C GLN A 44 -5.85 20.15 -9.58
N LYS A 45 -6.67 19.78 -8.58
CA LYS A 45 -6.31 19.94 -7.17
C LYS A 45 -5.13 19.06 -6.78
N LYS A 46 -5.07 17.83 -7.28
CA LYS A 46 -3.91 16.94 -7.13
C LYS A 46 -2.65 17.56 -7.76
N GLN A 47 -2.76 18.12 -8.96
CA GLN A 47 -1.63 18.76 -9.64
C GLN A 47 -1.14 20.00 -8.88
N ALA A 48 -2.03 20.77 -8.27
CA ALA A 48 -1.67 21.91 -7.43
C ALA A 48 -0.87 21.48 -6.19
N PHE A 49 -1.26 20.40 -5.50
CA PHE A 49 -0.46 19.86 -4.39
C PHE A 49 0.90 19.34 -4.85
N GLU A 50 0.97 18.63 -5.99
CA GLU A 50 2.24 18.14 -6.53
C GLU A 50 3.16 19.28 -7.00
N SER A 51 2.60 20.39 -7.48
CA SER A 51 3.40 21.57 -7.84
C SER A 51 3.87 22.34 -6.61
N GLU A 52 3.01 22.47 -5.59
CA GLU A 52 3.35 23.00 -4.27
C GLU A 52 4.50 22.20 -3.67
N LEU A 53 4.43 20.87 -3.63
CA LEU A 53 5.49 20.01 -3.08
C LEU A 53 6.87 20.19 -3.74
N ARG A 54 6.92 20.55 -5.03
CA ARG A 54 8.17 20.70 -5.79
C ARG A 54 8.80 22.08 -5.65
N LEU A 55 7.95 23.09 -5.52
CA LEU A 55 8.35 24.50 -5.50
C LEU A 55 8.18 25.12 -4.12
N TYR A 56 7.93 24.28 -3.11
CA TYR A 56 7.84 24.72 -1.73
C TYR A 56 9.21 25.21 -1.26
N ASP A 57 9.26 26.46 -0.83
CA ASP A 57 10.46 27.15 -0.34
C ASP A 57 10.28 27.63 1.11
N GLY A 58 9.32 27.03 1.83
CA GLY A 58 9.04 27.37 3.23
C GLY A 58 9.82 26.53 4.23
N ASP A 59 9.72 26.90 5.51
CA ASP A 59 10.46 26.29 6.62
C ASP A 59 9.94 24.90 7.04
N ASP A 60 8.69 24.57 6.69
CA ASP A 60 8.04 23.31 7.05
C ASP A 60 7.47 22.53 5.85
N PRO A 61 8.32 21.83 5.07
CA PRO A 61 7.86 20.99 3.97
C PRO A 61 6.88 19.89 4.38
N LEU A 62 6.92 19.41 5.64
CA LEU A 62 6.03 18.34 6.13
C LEU A 62 4.56 18.77 6.13
N ASP A 63 4.26 20.04 6.34
CA ASP A 63 2.89 20.57 6.34
C ASP A 63 2.16 20.33 5.01
N VAL A 64 2.86 20.53 3.89
CA VAL A 64 2.28 20.31 2.56
C VAL A 64 1.92 18.83 2.36
N TRP A 65 2.77 17.92 2.86
CA TRP A 65 2.49 16.47 2.80
C TRP A 65 1.31 16.09 3.69
N ASP A 66 1.24 16.60 4.92
CA ASP A 66 0.11 16.35 5.84
C ASP A 66 -1.21 16.85 5.24
N ARG A 67 -1.24 18.08 4.71
CA ARG A 67 -2.42 18.64 4.00
C ARG A 67 -2.80 17.81 2.80
N TYR A 68 -1.84 17.38 1.99
CA TYR A 68 -2.10 16.58 0.79
C TYR A 68 -2.67 15.21 1.15
N ILE A 69 -2.11 14.54 2.15
CA ILE A 69 -2.56 13.22 2.61
C ILE A 69 -3.96 13.29 3.22
N LYS A 70 -4.23 14.29 4.08
CA LYS A 70 -5.57 14.54 4.63
C LYS A 70 -6.59 14.82 3.52
N TRP A 71 -6.23 15.63 2.53
CA TRP A 71 -7.06 15.89 1.37
C TRP A 71 -7.35 14.60 0.59
N THR A 72 -6.34 13.77 0.33
CA THR A 72 -6.52 12.48 -0.37
C THR A 72 -7.46 11.55 0.40
N LYS A 73 -7.31 11.43 1.73
CA LYS A 73 -8.20 10.59 2.56
C LYS A 73 -9.66 11.05 2.49
N GLN A 74 -9.88 12.36 2.51
CA GLN A 74 -11.23 12.95 2.47
C GLN A 74 -11.89 12.83 1.10
N THR A 75 -11.11 13.06 0.04
CA THR A 75 -11.60 13.12 -1.35
C THR A 75 -11.93 11.75 -1.93
N TYR A 76 -11.26 10.69 -1.45
CA TYR A 76 -11.45 9.33 -1.94
C TYR A 76 -12.10 8.45 -0.87
N PRO A 77 -13.44 8.41 -0.77
CA PRO A 77 -14.15 7.63 0.25
C PRO A 77 -13.92 6.12 0.13
N GLN A 78 -13.85 5.57 -1.08
CA GLN A 78 -13.67 4.13 -1.33
C GLN A 78 -12.29 3.59 -0.93
N GLY A 79 -11.29 4.46 -0.82
CA GLY A 79 -9.90 4.01 -0.74
C GLY A 79 -9.48 3.22 -1.98
N GLY A 80 -8.21 2.81 -2.04
CA GLY A 80 -7.69 2.00 -3.13
C GLY A 80 -6.83 2.76 -4.16
N LYS A 81 -6.64 2.17 -5.33
CA LYS A 81 -5.58 2.56 -6.28
C LYS A 81 -5.76 3.97 -6.85
N GLU A 82 -7.00 4.43 -7.05
CA GLU A 82 -7.30 5.76 -7.58
C GLU A 82 -6.71 6.87 -6.70
N SER A 83 -6.79 6.71 -5.37
CA SER A 83 -6.26 7.67 -4.41
C SER A 83 -4.74 7.78 -4.43
N ASN A 84 -4.03 6.73 -4.89
CA ASN A 84 -2.57 6.60 -4.80
C ASN A 84 -2.00 6.85 -3.39
N LEU A 85 -2.83 6.70 -2.34
CA LEU A 85 -2.47 7.03 -0.96
C LEU A 85 -1.25 6.25 -0.47
N SER A 86 -1.14 4.96 -0.78
CA SER A 86 0.00 4.13 -0.36
C SER A 86 1.33 4.62 -0.94
N VAL A 87 1.33 5.04 -2.22
CA VAL A 87 2.51 5.60 -2.89
C VAL A 87 2.85 6.97 -2.33
N LEU A 88 1.81 7.76 -1.99
CA LEU A 88 1.99 9.07 -1.38
C LEU A 88 2.63 8.95 0.00
N LEU A 89 2.13 8.03 0.83
CA LEU A 89 2.69 7.72 2.15
C LEU A 89 4.14 7.24 2.03
N GLU A 90 4.42 6.27 1.14
CA GLU A 90 5.77 5.75 0.90
C GLU A 90 6.75 6.87 0.51
N ARG A 91 6.35 7.77 -0.39
CA ARG A 91 7.15 8.94 -0.78
C ARG A 91 7.41 9.87 0.40
N ALA A 92 6.39 10.14 1.21
CA ALA A 92 6.49 11.03 2.37
C ALA A 92 7.46 10.45 3.41
N VAL A 93 7.26 9.20 3.83
CA VAL A 93 8.11 8.58 4.84
C VAL A 93 9.56 8.51 4.38
N THR A 94 9.81 8.08 3.14
CA THR A 94 11.16 7.97 2.55
C THR A 94 11.87 9.33 2.44
N ARG A 95 11.12 10.40 2.16
CA ARG A 95 11.71 11.75 1.99
C ARG A 95 12.26 12.30 3.31
N PHE A 96 11.58 12.05 4.42
CA PHE A 96 11.89 12.63 5.72
C PHE A 96 12.64 11.67 6.66
N THR A 97 12.92 10.43 6.26
CA THR A 97 13.67 9.47 7.08
C THR A 97 15.02 10.05 7.54
N ALA A 98 15.72 10.75 6.65
CA ALA A 98 17.03 11.36 6.93
C ALA A 98 16.92 12.62 7.82
N ASP A 99 15.77 13.28 7.84
CA ASP A 99 15.57 14.57 8.47
C ASP A 99 15.15 14.40 9.94
N LYS A 100 16.15 14.31 10.84
CA LYS A 100 15.95 14.11 12.30
C LYS A 100 15.06 15.16 12.98
N LYS A 101 14.89 16.35 12.38
CA LYS A 101 13.98 17.41 12.84
C LYS A 101 12.55 16.89 13.04
N TYR A 102 12.10 15.99 12.17
CA TYR A 102 10.72 15.50 12.16
C TYR A 102 10.49 14.22 12.94
N HIS A 103 11.55 13.59 13.47
CA HIS A 103 11.44 12.30 14.17
C HIS A 103 10.50 12.32 15.38
N ASN A 104 10.35 13.46 16.06
CA ASN A 104 9.46 13.62 17.22
C ASN A 104 8.19 14.45 16.92
N ASP A 105 7.95 14.80 15.65
CA ASP A 105 6.73 15.49 15.21
C ASP A 105 5.56 14.49 15.17
N VAL A 106 4.45 14.86 15.81
CA VAL A 106 3.23 14.05 15.87
C VAL A 106 2.71 13.74 14.46
N ARG A 107 2.77 14.72 13.54
CA ARG A 107 2.30 14.57 12.16
C ARG A 107 3.09 13.47 11.44
N TYR A 108 4.41 13.48 11.59
CA TYR A 108 5.27 12.51 10.94
C TYR A 108 5.05 11.09 11.47
N ILE A 109 4.82 10.95 12.77
CA ILE A 109 4.57 9.66 13.42
C ILE A 109 3.20 9.12 12.99
N GLU A 110 2.18 9.96 12.88
CA GLU A 110 0.88 9.57 12.33
C GLU A 110 1.01 9.08 10.89
N LEU A 111 1.82 9.74 10.04
CA LEU A 111 2.10 9.27 8.68
C LEU A 111 2.74 7.87 8.66
N TRP A 112 3.67 7.59 9.57
CA TRP A 112 4.27 6.27 9.70
C TRP A 112 3.29 5.20 10.18
N ILE A 113 2.42 5.53 11.13
CA ILE A 113 1.36 4.61 11.61
C ILE A 113 0.40 4.30 10.45
N GLU A 114 0.00 5.31 9.69
CA GLU A 114 -0.84 5.12 8.50
C GLU A 114 -0.15 4.29 7.42
N PHE A 115 1.16 4.50 7.22
CA PHE A 115 1.96 3.67 6.33
C PHE A 115 2.00 2.20 6.81
N ALA A 116 2.15 1.96 8.11
CA ALA A 116 2.15 0.62 8.69
C ALA A 116 0.82 -0.11 8.47
N GLU A 117 -0.33 0.57 8.60
CA GLU A 117 -1.65 0.00 8.33
C GLU A 117 -1.84 -0.46 6.87
N GLY A 118 -1.09 0.13 5.92
CA GLY A 118 -1.11 -0.24 4.51
C GLY A 118 -0.08 -1.31 4.09
N CYS A 119 0.79 -1.75 5.00
CA CYS A 119 1.86 -2.71 4.72
C CYS A 119 1.42 -4.16 4.93
N SER A 120 2.09 -5.10 4.24
CA SER A 120 1.85 -6.54 4.43
C SER A 120 2.27 -7.04 5.81
N ASP A 121 3.35 -6.49 6.37
CA ASP A 121 3.77 -6.73 7.75
C ASP A 121 4.01 -5.40 8.48
N PRO A 122 3.00 -4.90 9.24
CA PRO A 122 3.14 -3.68 10.02
C PRO A 122 4.25 -3.75 11.09
N MET A 123 4.64 -4.95 11.52
CA MET A 123 5.63 -5.12 12.59
C MET A 123 7.02 -4.64 12.17
N ASP A 124 7.42 -4.91 10.93
CA ASP A 124 8.70 -4.44 10.40
C ASP A 124 8.78 -2.92 10.35
N VAL A 125 7.65 -2.24 10.11
CA VAL A 125 7.57 -0.78 10.14
C VAL A 125 7.83 -0.24 11.54
N PHE A 126 7.19 -0.79 12.57
CA PHE A 126 7.43 -0.35 13.95
C PHE A 126 8.84 -0.65 14.44
N ARG A 127 9.39 -1.82 14.09
CA ARG A 127 10.79 -2.17 14.38
C ARG A 127 11.75 -1.20 13.70
N TYR A 128 11.47 -0.83 12.46
CA TYR A 128 12.25 0.17 11.73
C TYR A 128 12.19 1.54 12.39
N MET A 129 11.00 2.00 12.79
CA MET A 129 10.82 3.27 13.51
C MET A 129 11.63 3.28 14.80
N GLN A 130 11.58 2.21 15.59
CA GLN A 130 12.35 2.09 16.83
C GLN A 130 13.87 2.11 16.55
N ALA A 131 14.35 1.35 15.56
CA ALA A 131 15.77 1.29 15.20
C ALA A 131 16.31 2.64 14.70
N GLN A 132 15.49 3.43 13.99
CA GLN A 132 15.85 4.77 13.53
C GLN A 132 15.65 5.87 14.60
N GLY A 133 15.04 5.53 15.74
CA GLY A 133 14.70 6.50 16.77
C GLY A 133 13.55 7.44 16.39
N ILE A 134 12.69 7.04 15.45
CA ILE A 134 11.53 7.81 15.00
C ILE A 134 10.40 7.62 16.03
N GLY A 135 9.94 8.71 16.63
CA GLY A 135 8.77 8.73 17.52
C GLY A 135 8.98 8.12 18.90
N THR A 136 10.23 7.90 19.32
CA THR A 136 10.57 7.32 20.63
C THR A 136 10.06 8.17 21.80
N MET A 137 9.87 9.47 21.61
CA MET A 137 9.34 10.38 22.64
C MET A 137 7.81 10.52 22.60
N ARG A 138 7.09 9.79 21.74
CA ARG A 138 5.64 9.95 21.56
C ARG A 138 4.87 8.68 21.86
N ALA A 139 3.83 8.82 22.68
CA ALA A 139 2.97 7.70 23.09
C ALA A 139 2.25 7.04 21.91
N ALA A 140 1.96 7.79 20.83
CA ALA A 140 1.25 7.28 19.65
C ALA A 140 1.94 6.06 19.02
N LEU A 141 3.28 6.05 18.98
CA LEU A 141 4.07 4.93 18.46
C LEU A 141 3.83 3.67 19.29
N TYR A 142 4.08 3.74 20.60
CA TYR A 142 3.96 2.58 21.49
C TYR A 142 2.53 2.04 21.57
N ILE A 143 1.53 2.93 21.53
CA ILE A 143 0.11 2.53 21.49
C ILE A 143 -0.16 1.74 20.20
N ALA A 144 0.14 2.31 19.02
CA ALA A 144 -0.13 1.62 17.76
C ALA A 144 0.65 0.30 17.63
N TRP A 145 1.88 0.28 18.13
CA TRP A 145 2.74 -0.91 18.08
C TRP A 145 2.26 -2.02 19.02
N SER A 146 1.84 -1.68 20.24
CA SER A 146 1.26 -2.64 21.18
C SER A 146 -0.07 -3.21 20.70
N GLU A 147 -0.93 -2.38 20.08
CA GLU A 147 -2.20 -2.82 19.49
C GLU A 147 -1.96 -3.83 18.37
N GLU A 148 -0.89 -3.65 17.58
CA GLU A 148 -0.52 -4.61 16.53
C GLU A 148 -0.04 -5.96 17.10
N TYR A 149 0.71 -5.95 18.21
CA TYR A 149 1.05 -7.18 18.92
C TYR A 149 -0.18 -7.87 19.53
N GLU A 150 -1.12 -7.09 20.06
CA GLU A 150 -2.38 -7.59 20.61
C GLU A 150 -3.23 -8.27 19.53
N LYS A 151 -3.35 -7.68 18.31
CA LYS A 151 -4.04 -8.30 17.17
C LYS A 151 -3.45 -9.65 16.77
N ARG A 152 -2.14 -9.83 16.92
CA ARG A 152 -1.45 -11.11 16.65
C ARG A 152 -1.55 -12.11 17.80
N GLY A 153 -2.17 -11.72 18.92
CA GLY A 153 -2.32 -12.55 20.12
C GLY A 153 -1.08 -12.59 21.03
N ASN A 154 -0.07 -11.74 20.79
CA ASN A 154 1.14 -11.71 21.60
C ASN A 154 1.05 -10.61 22.69
N THR A 155 0.31 -10.91 23.75
CA THR A 155 0.07 -9.98 24.86
C THR A 155 1.34 -9.66 25.67
N LYS A 156 2.28 -10.60 25.76
CA LYS A 156 3.57 -10.39 26.47
C LYS A 156 4.41 -9.32 25.80
N MET A 157 4.56 -9.39 24.48
CA MET A 157 5.29 -8.37 23.73
C MET A 157 4.55 -7.04 23.73
N ALA A 158 3.22 -7.04 23.66
CA ALA A 158 2.43 -5.81 23.76
C ALA A 158 2.67 -5.09 25.10
N ASP A 159 2.74 -5.82 26.22
CA ASP A 159 3.06 -5.26 27.53
C ASP A 159 4.50 -4.72 27.59
N SER A 160 5.47 -5.46 27.05
CA SER A 160 6.88 -4.99 26.98
C SER A 160 7.00 -3.66 26.23
N VAL A 161 6.31 -3.50 25.10
CA VAL A 161 6.33 -2.26 24.32
C VAL A 161 5.76 -1.08 25.13
N PHE A 162 4.70 -1.29 25.91
CA PHE A 162 4.19 -0.25 26.80
C PHE A 162 5.20 0.11 27.89
N GLN A 163 5.83 -0.88 28.52
CA GLN A 163 6.86 -0.64 29.52
C GLN A 163 8.03 0.16 28.95
N ASP A 164 8.46 -0.15 27.72
CA ASP A 164 9.53 0.58 27.04
C ASP A 164 9.13 2.03 26.74
N GLY A 165 7.89 2.26 26.31
CA GLY A 165 7.37 3.63 26.13
C GLY A 165 7.32 4.43 27.43
N ILE A 166 7.01 3.78 28.55
CA ILE A 166 7.01 4.39 29.89
C ILE A 166 8.44 4.72 30.32
N LYS A 167 9.41 3.81 30.11
CA LYS A 167 10.84 4.06 30.38
C LYS A 167 11.39 5.22 29.55
N CYS A 168 10.96 5.34 28.29
CA CYS A 168 11.33 6.42 27.40
C CYS A 168 10.62 7.76 27.72
N GLY A 169 9.65 7.78 28.64
CA GLY A 169 8.92 9.02 29.00
C GLY A 169 8.04 9.56 27.87
N ALA A 170 7.43 8.69 27.07
CA ALA A 170 6.74 9.09 25.85
C ALA A 170 5.45 9.91 26.12
N GLU A 171 5.32 11.07 25.48
CA GLU A 171 4.20 12.00 25.68
C GLU A 171 3.03 11.76 24.70
N PRO A 172 1.76 11.92 25.13
CA PRO A 172 1.28 12.15 26.50
C PRO A 172 1.34 10.89 27.38
N VAL A 173 2.03 11.00 28.52
CA VAL A 173 2.28 9.87 29.44
C VAL A 173 0.98 9.33 30.03
N GLU A 174 0.02 10.20 30.31
CA GLU A 174 -1.30 9.83 30.84
C GLU A 174 -2.07 8.93 29.86
N LYS A 175 -2.04 9.28 28.56
CA LYS A 175 -2.65 8.48 27.50
C LYS A 175 -1.98 7.12 27.41
N LEU A 176 -0.64 7.07 27.49
CA LEU A 176 0.10 5.81 27.47
C LEU A 176 -0.31 4.88 28.62
N HIS A 177 -0.37 5.39 29.86
CA HIS A 177 -0.77 4.61 31.03
C HIS A 177 -2.24 4.17 30.97
N ALA A 178 -3.13 4.99 30.42
CA ALA A 178 -4.53 4.63 30.24
C ALA A 178 -4.68 3.45 29.26
N PHE A 179 -3.97 3.48 28.13
CA PHE A 179 -3.96 2.39 27.16
C PHE A 179 -3.29 1.13 27.70
N HIS A 180 -2.21 1.26 28.48
CA HIS A 180 -1.55 0.13 29.12
C HIS A 180 -2.48 -0.59 30.11
N ARG A 181 -3.16 0.16 30.99
CA ARG A 181 -4.19 -0.40 31.88
C ARG A 181 -5.34 -1.05 31.11
N ALA A 182 -5.74 -0.47 29.97
CA ALA A 182 -6.79 -1.04 29.13
C ALA A 182 -6.36 -2.37 28.50
N LEU A 183 -5.11 -2.49 28.03
CA LEU A 183 -4.54 -3.75 27.55
C LEU A 183 -4.56 -4.81 28.65
N GLN A 184 -4.06 -4.48 29.84
CA GLN A 184 -4.03 -5.40 30.98
C GLN A 184 -5.43 -5.88 31.36
N ALA A 185 -6.42 -4.97 31.38
CA ALA A 185 -7.81 -5.33 31.64
C ALA A 185 -8.39 -6.27 30.57
N ARG A 186 -8.08 -6.06 29.29
CA ARG A 186 -8.52 -6.96 28.20
C ARG A 186 -7.85 -8.34 28.31
N ALA A 187 -6.55 -8.38 28.58
CA ALA A 187 -5.80 -9.62 28.76
C ALA A 187 -6.33 -10.43 29.96
N CYS A 188 -6.60 -9.79 31.10
CA CYS A 188 -7.21 -10.44 32.27
C CYS A 188 -8.59 -11.01 31.94
N ARG A 189 -9.45 -10.23 31.25
CA ARG A 189 -10.77 -10.70 30.82
C ARG A 189 -10.66 -11.92 29.89
N GLN A 190 -9.77 -11.88 28.90
CA GLN A 190 -9.56 -12.99 27.98
C GLN A 190 -9.11 -14.26 28.71
N MET A 191 -8.19 -14.12 29.69
CA MET A 191 -7.73 -15.23 30.52
C MET A 191 -8.88 -15.82 31.36
N MET A 192 -9.67 -14.97 32.02
CA MET A 192 -10.83 -15.43 32.81
C MET A 192 -11.89 -16.10 31.94
N SER A 193 -12.22 -15.54 30.77
CA SER A 193 -13.15 -16.17 29.82
C SER A 193 -12.66 -17.53 29.34
N SER A 194 -11.35 -17.70 29.11
CA SER A 194 -10.79 -19.01 28.71
C SER A 194 -10.85 -20.08 29.82
N MET A 195 -10.90 -19.66 31.09
CA MET A 195 -11.02 -20.55 32.25
C MET A 195 -12.47 -20.87 32.62
N THR A 196 -13.43 -20.04 32.22
CA THR A 196 -14.85 -20.15 32.59
C THR A 196 -15.69 -20.82 31.49
N ASP A 197 -15.06 -21.58 30.60
CA ASP A 197 -15.74 -22.35 29.54
C ASP A 197 -15.65 -23.85 29.91
N PRO A 198 -16.51 -24.37 30.81
CA PRO A 198 -16.41 -25.73 31.33
C PRO A 198 -17.13 -26.75 30.41
N GLN A 199 -17.47 -26.37 29.17
CA GLN A 199 -18.37 -27.16 28.31
C GLN A 199 -17.70 -27.65 27.02
N ARG A 200 -16.46 -28.13 27.11
CA ARG A 200 -15.81 -28.84 26.01
C ARG A 200 -15.23 -30.21 26.38
N ASP A 201 -15.54 -30.74 27.56
CA ASP A 201 -14.95 -32.02 27.97
C ASP A 201 -15.94 -33.15 28.25
N ASP A 202 -17.27 -33.01 28.16
CA ASP A 202 -18.14 -34.13 28.58
C ASP A 202 -19.41 -34.48 27.76
N GLU A 203 -19.81 -33.76 26.71
CA GLU A 203 -20.94 -34.21 25.87
C GLU A 203 -20.73 -33.78 24.41
N ASP A 204 -20.22 -34.69 23.57
CA ASP A 204 -20.71 -34.92 22.19
C ASP A 204 -19.92 -36.06 21.52
N ASP A 205 -20.60 -37.20 21.41
CA ASP A 205 -20.26 -38.41 20.64
C ASP A 205 -20.55 -38.15 19.15
N ASP A 206 -19.98 -37.08 18.59
CA ASP A 206 -20.18 -36.64 17.20
C ASP A 206 -18.95 -36.97 16.34
N ASP A 207 -19.18 -37.72 15.26
CA ASP A 207 -18.26 -38.10 14.16
C ASP A 207 -16.93 -37.33 14.14
N ASP A 208 -15.81 -38.00 14.48
CA ASP A 208 -14.45 -37.46 14.38
C ASP A 208 -14.17 -36.91 12.96
N GLU A 209 -14.35 -35.61 12.76
CA GLU A 209 -13.92 -34.96 11.53
C GLU A 209 -12.41 -35.17 11.36
N PRO A 210 -11.94 -35.59 10.17
CA PRO A 210 -10.54 -35.95 9.98
C PRO A 210 -9.63 -34.73 10.14
N GLN A 211 -8.92 -34.66 11.28
CA GLN A 211 -7.92 -33.63 11.55
C GLN A 211 -6.70 -33.80 10.62
N ARG A 212 -6.09 -32.68 10.21
CA ARG A 212 -4.90 -32.70 9.33
C ARG A 212 -3.72 -33.36 10.04
N ALA A 213 -3.29 -34.53 9.57
CA ALA A 213 -2.07 -35.18 10.02
C ALA A 213 -0.82 -34.50 9.40
N SER A 214 0.06 -33.99 10.24
CA SER A 214 1.34 -33.39 9.80
C SER A 214 2.23 -34.45 9.15
N LEU A 215 2.89 -34.09 8.04
CA LEU A 215 3.79 -34.96 7.28
C LEU A 215 3.18 -36.30 6.81
N ALA A 216 1.85 -36.39 6.73
CA ALA A 216 1.18 -37.61 6.28
C ALA A 216 1.37 -37.84 4.77
N GLU A 217 1.50 -39.11 4.39
CA GLU A 217 1.67 -39.50 2.99
C GLU A 217 0.36 -39.30 2.20
N LEU A 218 0.48 -38.73 0.99
CA LEU A 218 -0.66 -38.53 0.10
C LEU A 218 -0.73 -39.65 -0.95
N LYS A 219 -1.93 -40.19 -1.20
CA LYS A 219 -2.13 -41.28 -2.18
C LYS A 219 -2.00 -40.77 -3.63
N ALA A 220 -1.07 -41.33 -4.40
CA ALA A 220 -0.95 -41.07 -5.84
C ALA A 220 -2.15 -41.62 -6.62
N LYS A 221 -2.68 -40.87 -7.59
CA LYS A 221 -3.74 -41.33 -8.50
C LYS A 221 -3.14 -41.79 -9.83
N GLY A 222 -3.39 -43.05 -10.19
CA GLY A 222 -3.14 -43.57 -11.54
C GLY A 222 -3.11 -45.09 -11.60
N LYS A 223 -4.04 -45.70 -12.36
CA LYS A 223 -3.87 -47.11 -12.76
C LYS A 223 -2.75 -47.14 -13.79
N LYS A 224 -1.65 -47.83 -13.42
CA LYS A 224 -0.52 -48.27 -14.24
C LYS A 224 -0.69 -47.99 -15.75
N LYS A 225 0.04 -46.97 -16.25
CA LYS A 225 0.55 -46.75 -17.62
C LYS A 225 0.65 -45.24 -17.90
N ALA A 226 1.69 -44.60 -17.37
CA ALA A 226 2.18 -43.32 -17.88
C ALA A 226 3.70 -43.32 -17.77
N VAL A 227 4.38 -43.18 -18.90
CA VAL A 227 5.84 -43.28 -19.09
C VAL A 227 6.58 -42.00 -18.64
N VAL A 228 5.90 -41.08 -17.94
CA VAL A 228 6.50 -39.84 -17.43
C VAL A 228 6.00 -39.59 -16.00
N PRO A 229 6.88 -39.28 -15.03
CA PRO A 229 6.48 -39.12 -13.64
C PRO A 229 5.82 -37.76 -13.43
N ILE A 230 4.51 -37.69 -13.67
CA ILE A 230 3.68 -36.57 -13.18
C ILE A 230 2.73 -37.15 -12.15
N ASN A 231 3.23 -37.34 -10.93
CA ASN A 231 2.37 -37.68 -9.79
C ASN A 231 1.51 -36.47 -9.46
N ARG A 232 0.33 -36.38 -10.08
CA ARG A 232 -0.70 -35.42 -9.69
C ARG A 232 -1.50 -36.03 -8.53
N VAL A 233 -1.21 -35.55 -7.33
CA VAL A 233 -1.81 -36.04 -6.09
C VAL A 233 -3.07 -35.23 -5.75
N LYS A 234 -4.11 -35.86 -5.21
CA LYS A 234 -5.28 -35.16 -4.63
C LYS A 234 -5.13 -35.03 -3.11
N ALA A 235 -5.83 -34.06 -2.52
CA ALA A 235 -5.82 -33.70 -1.10
C ALA A 235 -6.35 -34.77 -0.11
N SER A 236 -6.50 -36.02 -0.52
CA SER A 236 -6.93 -37.11 0.36
C SER A 236 -5.73 -37.77 1.02
N VAL A 237 -5.62 -37.60 2.34
CA VAL A 237 -4.63 -38.27 3.20
C VAL A 237 -4.88 -39.79 3.15
N GLY A 238 -3.82 -40.57 2.98
CA GLY A 238 -3.88 -42.02 3.11
C GLY A 238 -3.10 -42.49 4.33
N TYR A 239 -3.54 -43.56 4.97
CA TYR A 239 -2.69 -44.33 5.88
C TYR A 239 -1.51 -44.92 5.09
N ALA A 240 -0.30 -44.49 5.44
CA ALA A 240 0.96 -44.81 4.77
C ALA A 240 1.51 -46.19 5.16
N ARG A 241 2.13 -46.88 4.19
CA ARG A 241 3.04 -48.02 4.46
C ARG A 241 4.37 -47.47 4.99
N GLY A 242 4.94 -48.15 5.98
CA GLY A 242 6.05 -47.66 6.78
C GLY A 242 7.32 -47.27 6.03
N LEU A 243 7.97 -46.22 6.53
CA LEU A 243 9.32 -45.78 6.15
C LEU A 243 10.36 -46.82 6.60
N GLN A 244 11.13 -47.37 5.65
CA GLN A 244 12.33 -48.11 5.98
C GLN A 244 13.50 -47.13 6.20
N PHE A 245 13.91 -46.99 7.46
CA PHE A 245 15.14 -46.29 7.81
C PHE A 245 16.35 -47.11 7.36
N LYS A 246 17.09 -46.63 6.35
CA LYS A 246 18.51 -46.98 6.21
C LYS A 246 19.32 -45.93 6.94
N GLN A 247 19.84 -46.29 8.11
CA GLN A 247 20.69 -45.42 8.91
C GLN A 247 22.00 -45.17 8.14
N PRO A 248 22.37 -43.92 7.80
CA PRO A 248 23.69 -43.64 7.26
C PRO A 248 24.71 -43.88 8.37
N LEU A 249 25.76 -44.64 8.07
CA LEU A 249 26.96 -44.70 8.90
C LEU A 249 27.47 -43.26 9.10
N GLY A 250 27.37 -42.75 10.34
CA GLY A 250 27.68 -41.36 10.66
C GLY A 250 29.14 -41.01 10.33
N PRO A 251 29.42 -39.77 9.89
CA PRO A 251 30.78 -39.35 9.57
C PRO A 251 31.68 -39.44 10.81
N ARG A 252 32.95 -39.85 10.60
CA ARG A 252 34.00 -39.85 11.64
C ARG A 252 34.04 -38.50 12.35
N GLN A 253 33.88 -38.51 13.68
CA GLN A 253 33.89 -37.32 14.51
C GLN A 253 35.31 -36.75 14.62
N ASN A 254 35.63 -35.72 13.83
CA ASN A 254 36.72 -34.81 14.14
C ASN A 254 36.14 -33.63 14.94
N SER A 255 36.65 -33.43 16.17
CA SER A 255 36.36 -32.37 17.16
C SER A 255 34.98 -31.68 17.08
N ARG A 256 34.09 -32.03 18.01
CA ARG A 256 32.72 -31.48 18.13
C ARG A 256 32.71 -30.30 19.11
N LEU A 257 32.27 -29.13 18.65
CA LEU A 257 31.91 -28.00 19.51
C LEU A 257 30.65 -28.36 20.33
N VAL A 258 30.66 -28.11 21.63
CA VAL A 258 29.50 -28.30 22.51
C VAL A 258 28.68 -27.01 22.48
N VAL A 259 27.38 -27.13 22.22
CA VAL A 259 26.44 -26.00 22.22
C VAL A 259 26.31 -25.47 23.66
N PHE A 260 26.24 -24.15 23.80
CA PHE A 260 26.05 -23.51 25.10
C PHE A 260 24.75 -23.96 25.76
N ASP A 261 24.83 -24.32 27.05
CA ASP A 261 23.70 -24.76 27.87
C ASP A 261 23.26 -23.61 28.79
N GLU A 262 22.26 -22.86 28.34
CA GLU A 262 21.70 -21.70 29.06
C GLU A 262 21.17 -22.08 30.46
N ASN A 263 20.85 -23.36 30.71
CA ASN A 263 20.32 -23.81 32.01
C ASN A 263 21.39 -23.91 33.11
N LYS A 264 22.68 -23.90 32.75
CA LYS A 264 23.80 -23.98 33.71
C LYS A 264 24.29 -22.63 34.20
N ALA A 265 23.97 -21.55 33.50
CA ALA A 265 24.33 -20.19 33.88
C ALA A 265 23.14 -19.52 34.58
N SER A 266 23.09 -19.60 35.91
CA SER A 266 22.01 -19.07 36.73
C SER A 266 21.91 -17.53 36.75
N GLU A 267 22.87 -16.82 36.15
CA GLU A 267 22.90 -15.36 36.09
C GLU A 267 23.44 -14.91 34.72
N THR A 268 22.59 -14.97 33.70
CA THR A 268 22.85 -14.21 32.47
C THR A 268 21.92 -13.01 32.50
N GLU A 269 22.47 -11.80 32.69
CA GLU A 269 21.70 -10.58 32.46
C GLU A 269 21.09 -10.67 31.05
N PRO A 270 19.78 -10.39 30.88
CA PRO A 270 19.19 -10.34 29.55
C PRO A 270 20.01 -9.36 28.72
N GLN A 271 20.70 -9.84 27.69
CA GLN A 271 21.35 -8.94 26.75
C GLN A 271 20.24 -8.05 26.19
N GLU A 272 20.27 -6.75 26.51
CA GLU A 272 19.42 -5.80 25.83
C GLU A 272 19.66 -5.98 24.32
N PRO A 273 18.61 -6.24 23.53
CA PRO A 273 18.77 -6.52 22.12
C PRO A 273 19.47 -5.31 21.48
N LYS A 274 20.73 -5.51 21.06
CA LYS A 274 21.46 -4.50 20.31
C LYS A 274 20.70 -4.30 19.01
N PHE A 275 20.06 -3.13 18.87
CA PHE A 275 19.28 -2.80 17.68
C PHE A 275 20.20 -2.82 16.46
N GLU A 276 19.96 -3.77 15.56
CA GLU A 276 20.64 -3.79 14.27
C GLU A 276 20.30 -2.51 13.50
N ILE A 277 21.32 -1.89 12.90
CA ILE A 277 21.14 -0.70 12.08
C ILE A 277 20.43 -1.12 10.79
N TRP A 278 19.13 -0.82 10.70
CA TRP A 278 18.37 -1.03 9.48
C TRP A 278 18.72 0.03 8.44
N THR A 279 19.29 -0.36 7.31
CA THR A 279 19.71 0.57 6.26
C THR A 279 18.60 0.95 5.29
N ALA A 280 17.52 0.16 5.19
CA ALA A 280 16.42 0.39 4.26
C ALA A 280 15.06 0.40 4.97
N THR A 281 14.15 1.24 4.49
CA THR A 281 12.75 1.25 4.91
C THR A 281 12.06 -0.05 4.48
N PRO A 282 11.24 -0.68 5.33
CA PRO A 282 10.47 -1.87 4.96
C PRO A 282 9.63 -1.62 3.70
N THR A 283 9.61 -2.59 2.79
CA THR A 283 8.77 -2.50 1.60
C THR A 283 7.32 -2.79 1.96
N ALA A 284 6.39 -1.95 1.49
CA ALA A 284 4.96 -2.12 1.77
C ALA A 284 4.36 -3.45 1.26
N ARG A 285 5.00 -4.11 0.28
CA ARG A 285 4.56 -5.38 -0.31
C ARG A 285 5.70 -6.36 -0.54
N ALA A 286 5.45 -7.63 -0.25
CA ALA A 286 6.35 -8.73 -0.55
C ALA A 286 6.30 -9.08 -2.05
N LYS A 287 7.22 -8.50 -2.83
CA LYS A 287 7.29 -8.64 -4.30
C LYS A 287 7.36 -10.09 -4.84
N GLU A 288 7.81 -11.04 -4.02
CA GLU A 288 7.92 -12.46 -4.39
C GLU A 288 6.65 -13.27 -4.10
N ASN A 289 5.78 -12.77 -3.22
CA ASN A 289 4.52 -13.41 -2.86
C ASN A 289 3.35 -12.99 -3.76
N GLU A 290 3.48 -11.87 -4.47
CA GLU A 290 2.44 -11.32 -5.34
C GLU A 290 2.86 -11.33 -6.82
N GLN A 291 2.10 -12.02 -7.68
CA GLN A 291 2.26 -11.93 -9.13
C GLN A 291 1.36 -10.82 -9.68
N LYS A 292 1.95 -9.85 -10.39
CA LYS A 292 1.17 -8.81 -11.09
C LYS A 292 0.45 -9.43 -12.30
N PRO A 293 -0.83 -9.10 -12.56
CA PRO A 293 -1.57 -9.63 -13.70
C PRO A 293 -0.98 -9.11 -15.02
N GLU A 294 -0.67 -10.00 -15.96
CA GLU A 294 -0.05 -9.63 -17.26
C GLU A 294 -1.05 -9.44 -18.42
N LYS A 295 -2.22 -10.08 -18.36
CA LYS A 295 -3.07 -10.27 -19.56
C LYS A 295 -4.21 -9.27 -19.74
N TRP A 296 -4.55 -8.52 -18.68
CA TRP A 296 -5.65 -7.53 -18.67
C TRP A 296 -5.16 -6.13 -18.29
N THR A 297 -3.88 -5.83 -18.54
CA THR A 297 -3.32 -4.50 -18.26
C THR A 297 -3.67 -3.53 -19.38
N ASN A 298 -4.49 -2.53 -19.05
CA ASN A 298 -4.61 -1.27 -19.78
C ASN A 298 -4.89 -1.38 -21.28
N VAL A 299 -5.79 -2.27 -21.70
CA VAL A 299 -6.40 -2.16 -23.02
C VAL A 299 -7.39 -1.00 -22.95
N LYS A 300 -6.91 0.23 -23.12
CA LYS A 300 -7.71 1.25 -23.79
C LYS A 300 -8.03 0.62 -25.14
N MET A 301 -9.24 0.08 -25.29
CA MET A 301 -9.69 -0.57 -26.52
C MET A 301 -9.21 0.28 -27.69
N PRO A 302 -8.25 -0.19 -28.51
CA PRO A 302 -7.99 0.48 -29.76
C PRO A 302 -9.32 0.42 -30.48
N LEU A 303 -9.91 1.56 -30.80
CA LEU A 303 -10.99 1.64 -31.76
C LEU A 303 -10.39 1.09 -33.06
N LYS A 304 -10.46 -0.24 -33.24
CA LYS A 304 -9.95 -0.88 -34.44
C LYS A 304 -10.86 -0.40 -35.56
N SER A 305 -10.44 0.67 -36.24
CA SER A 305 -10.86 0.92 -37.61
C SER A 305 -10.44 -0.31 -38.41
N ARG A 306 -11.34 -1.29 -38.51
CA ARG A 306 -11.18 -2.45 -39.38
C ARG A 306 -11.62 -2.04 -40.78
N SER A 307 -10.74 -1.34 -41.47
CA SER A 307 -10.66 -1.46 -42.93
C SER A 307 -9.92 -2.76 -43.22
N GLY A 308 -10.66 -3.86 -43.36
CA GLY A 308 -10.11 -5.18 -43.67
C GLY A 308 -11.10 -6.29 -43.39
N LEU A 309 -11.81 -6.72 -44.44
CA LEU A 309 -12.74 -7.85 -44.44
C LEU A 309 -12.03 -9.14 -44.01
N SER A 310 -12.34 -9.63 -42.81
CA SER A 310 -12.17 -11.03 -42.45
C SER A 310 -13.56 -11.65 -42.45
N VAL A 311 -13.85 -12.49 -43.44
CA VAL A 311 -15.08 -13.29 -43.48
C VAL A 311 -14.97 -14.32 -42.35
N ALA A 312 -15.50 -13.97 -41.19
CA ALA A 312 -15.81 -14.93 -40.13
C ALA A 312 -17.23 -15.43 -40.39
N VAL A 313 -17.39 -16.75 -40.49
CA VAL A 313 -18.69 -17.41 -40.55
C VAL A 313 -19.48 -17.00 -39.28
N PRO A 314 -20.70 -16.45 -39.41
CA PRO A 314 -21.47 -16.06 -38.24
C PRO A 314 -21.86 -17.30 -37.43
N PRO A 315 -21.77 -17.27 -36.09
CA PRO A 315 -22.29 -18.34 -35.24
C PRO A 315 -23.81 -18.47 -35.44
N PRO A 316 -24.38 -19.68 -35.25
CA PRO A 316 -25.82 -19.89 -35.38
C PRO A 316 -26.58 -18.94 -34.46
N LYS A 317 -27.58 -18.24 -35.02
CA LYS A 317 -28.41 -17.28 -34.30
C LYS A 317 -29.08 -18.00 -33.12
N PRO A 318 -29.03 -17.45 -31.89
CA PRO A 318 -29.79 -17.99 -30.77
C PRO A 318 -31.30 -17.96 -31.10
N SER A 319 -32.04 -18.98 -30.67
CA SER A 319 -33.45 -19.18 -31.04
C SER A 319 -34.45 -18.27 -30.32
N PHE A 320 -34.00 -17.14 -29.79
CA PHE A 320 -34.84 -16.12 -29.20
C PHE A 320 -34.45 -14.76 -29.78
N GLN A 321 -35.45 -13.95 -30.16
CA GLN A 321 -35.24 -12.57 -30.57
C GLN A 321 -35.24 -11.70 -29.31
N PRO A 322 -34.12 -11.05 -28.94
CA PRO A 322 -34.19 -9.92 -28.02
C PRO A 322 -35.11 -8.86 -28.62
N PHE A 323 -35.93 -8.20 -27.79
CA PHE A 323 -36.81 -7.13 -28.22
C PHE A 323 -35.99 -6.03 -28.92
N VAL A 324 -36.33 -5.74 -30.18
CA VAL A 324 -35.74 -4.66 -30.98
C VAL A 324 -36.78 -3.53 -31.00
N GLU A 325 -36.44 -2.36 -30.48
CA GLU A 325 -37.30 -1.17 -30.55
C GLU A 325 -37.49 -0.74 -32.01
N GLU A 326 -38.72 -0.39 -32.38
CA GLU A 326 -39.24 -0.32 -33.75
C GLU A 326 -38.83 0.95 -34.54
N ASP A 327 -37.73 1.62 -34.18
CA ASP A 327 -37.30 2.88 -34.80
C ASP A 327 -35.85 2.91 -35.35
N ASP A 328 -35.11 1.79 -35.33
CA ASP A 328 -33.77 1.75 -35.93
C ASP A 328 -33.81 1.38 -37.43
N GLN A 329 -34.29 2.32 -38.24
CA GLN A 329 -34.04 2.30 -39.68
C GLN A 329 -32.56 2.69 -39.92
N PRO A 330 -31.69 1.80 -40.43
CA PRO A 330 -30.29 2.14 -40.61
C PRO A 330 -30.15 3.29 -41.63
N PRO A 331 -29.37 4.35 -41.35
CA PRO A 331 -29.20 5.44 -42.30
C PRO A 331 -28.54 4.92 -43.58
N ALA A 332 -29.14 5.27 -44.72
CA ALA A 332 -28.62 4.92 -46.04
C ALA A 332 -27.23 5.55 -46.26
N VAL A 333 -26.22 4.71 -46.38
CA VAL A 333 -24.83 5.13 -46.62
C VAL A 333 -24.68 5.52 -48.09
N THR A 334 -24.46 6.80 -48.38
CA THR A 334 -24.04 7.26 -49.70
C THR A 334 -22.51 7.11 -49.85
N PRO A 335 -21.99 6.65 -51.00
CA PRO A 335 -20.58 6.39 -51.18
C PRO A 335 -19.81 7.67 -51.54
N CYS A 336 -19.32 8.40 -50.54
CA CYS A 336 -18.36 9.49 -50.77
C CYS A 336 -16.92 8.94 -50.78
N LYS A 337 -16.31 8.86 -51.97
CA LYS A 337 -14.88 8.58 -52.13
C LYS A 337 -14.07 9.80 -51.69
N ILE A 338 -13.44 9.75 -50.52
CA ILE A 338 -12.46 10.74 -50.09
C ILE A 338 -11.06 10.13 -50.25
N ASN A 339 -10.22 10.77 -51.08
CA ASN A 339 -8.82 10.37 -51.30
C ASN A 339 -7.98 10.61 -50.03
N PRO A 340 -7.21 9.61 -49.53
CA PRO A 340 -6.45 9.71 -48.28
C PRO A 340 -5.13 10.49 -48.37
N ALA A 341 -4.89 11.22 -49.47
CA ALA A 341 -3.58 11.82 -49.78
C ALA A 341 -3.34 13.22 -49.19
N VAL A 342 -4.24 13.79 -48.38
CA VAL A 342 -4.14 15.19 -47.91
C VAL A 342 -4.18 15.41 -46.39
N ASN A 343 -4.03 14.37 -45.57
CA ASN A 343 -3.80 14.56 -44.12
C ASN A 343 -2.39 14.09 -43.72
N SER A 344 -1.41 14.92 -44.06
CA SER A 344 -0.05 14.87 -43.49
C SER A 344 0.22 16.13 -42.67
N VAL A 345 -0.63 16.45 -41.70
CA VAL A 345 -0.28 17.37 -40.62
C VAL A 345 -1.05 16.90 -39.39
N LEU A 346 -0.36 16.20 -38.49
CA LEU A 346 -0.59 16.02 -37.04
C LEU A 346 0.13 14.72 -36.65
N SER A 347 1.45 14.81 -36.43
CA SER A 347 2.24 13.73 -35.84
C SER A 347 1.82 13.59 -34.38
N ALA A 348 0.89 12.67 -34.11
CA ALA A 348 0.62 12.21 -32.77
C ALA A 348 1.90 11.54 -32.22
N ARG A 349 2.33 12.01 -31.05
CA ARG A 349 3.49 11.49 -30.31
C ARG A 349 3.48 9.95 -30.30
N LYS A 350 4.65 9.35 -30.54
CA LYS A 350 4.88 7.91 -30.38
C LYS A 350 4.35 7.47 -29.00
N PRO A 351 3.57 6.37 -28.90
CA PRO A 351 3.19 5.80 -27.62
C PRO A 351 4.46 5.48 -26.83
N CYS A 352 4.54 6.04 -25.63
CA CYS A 352 5.59 5.71 -24.68
C CYS A 352 5.56 4.20 -24.41
N ARG A 353 6.73 3.58 -24.32
CA ARG A 353 6.89 2.15 -24.05
C ARG A 353 6.12 1.78 -22.77
N PRO A 354 5.48 0.60 -22.70
CA PRO A 354 4.77 0.18 -21.50
C PRO A 354 5.75 0.04 -20.32
N GLU A 355 5.54 0.92 -19.34
CA GLU A 355 5.75 0.73 -17.90
C GLU A 355 6.99 -0.06 -17.49
N GLN A 356 8.08 0.67 -17.26
CA GLN A 356 8.85 0.39 -16.06
C GLN A 356 7.94 0.67 -14.86
N THR A 357 7.64 -0.35 -14.07
CA THR A 357 6.85 -0.18 -12.84
C THR A 357 7.45 0.93 -11.97
N PRO A 358 6.67 1.74 -11.23
CA PRO A 358 7.21 2.77 -10.33
C PRO A 358 8.28 2.23 -9.37
N LEU A 359 8.13 0.95 -8.99
CA LEU A 359 9.07 0.17 -8.19
C LEU A 359 10.43 -0.09 -8.87
N LYS A 360 10.46 -0.20 -10.21
CA LYS A 360 11.71 -0.26 -11.00
C LYS A 360 12.40 1.10 -11.06
N MET A 361 11.64 2.20 -11.17
CA MET A 361 12.23 3.55 -11.13
C MET A 361 12.80 3.89 -9.76
N LEU A 362 12.13 3.47 -8.69
CA LEU A 362 12.65 3.57 -7.31
C LEU A 362 13.86 2.67 -7.07
N GLN A 363 13.85 1.45 -7.60
CA GLN A 363 14.98 0.54 -7.50
C GLN A 363 16.19 1.04 -8.31
N GLU A 364 15.97 1.63 -9.49
CA GLU A 364 16.99 2.31 -10.29
C GLU A 364 17.51 3.56 -9.56
N ARG A 365 16.66 4.28 -8.82
CA ARG A 365 17.06 5.42 -7.96
C ARG A 365 17.97 4.99 -6.80
N MET A 366 17.68 3.86 -6.14
CA MET A 366 18.56 3.30 -5.10
C MET A 366 19.88 2.77 -5.67
N GLN A 367 19.83 2.18 -6.87
CA GLN A 367 21.02 1.68 -7.55
C GLN A 367 21.94 2.81 -8.01
N LEU A 368 21.38 3.94 -8.46
CA LEU A 368 22.12 5.14 -8.85
C LEU A 368 22.67 5.93 -7.66
N GLN A 369 21.96 5.99 -6.52
CA GLN A 369 22.51 6.59 -5.28
C GLN A 369 23.70 5.81 -4.73
N THR A 370 23.79 4.50 -4.98
CA THR A 370 24.95 3.67 -4.57
C THR A 370 26.11 3.79 -5.58
N GLN A 371 25.86 4.32 -6.78
CA GLN A 371 26.83 4.45 -7.87
C GLN A 371 27.33 5.90 -8.06
N GLU A 372 27.05 6.81 -7.12
CA GLU A 372 27.63 8.15 -7.12
C GLU A 372 29.07 8.18 -6.57
N ASP A 373 29.53 7.10 -5.91
CA ASP A 373 30.89 7.01 -5.36
C ASP A 373 31.91 6.36 -6.32
N GLY A 374 31.53 6.07 -7.56
CA GLY A 374 32.44 5.42 -8.49
C GLY A 374 31.99 5.37 -9.96
N LYS A 375 32.39 6.40 -10.71
CA LYS A 375 32.48 6.43 -12.19
C LYS A 375 31.18 6.65 -12.98
N SER A 376 30.73 7.91 -13.06
CA SER A 376 30.59 8.67 -14.32
C SER A 376 30.09 10.09 -14.01
N ARG A 377 30.86 11.11 -14.39
CA ARG A 377 30.51 12.55 -14.29
C ARG A 377 29.44 12.93 -15.32
N GLU A 378 28.27 12.32 -15.26
CA GLU A 378 27.12 12.71 -16.10
C GLU A 378 26.29 13.76 -15.35
N GLN A 379 26.65 15.04 -15.54
CA GLN A 379 25.93 16.15 -14.92
C GLN A 379 24.69 16.48 -15.76
N SER A 380 23.50 16.22 -15.22
CA SER A 380 22.25 16.56 -15.90
C SER A 380 22.12 18.07 -16.07
N MET A 381 21.96 18.54 -17.31
CA MET A 381 21.80 19.97 -17.66
C MET A 381 20.44 20.56 -17.23
N TYR A 382 19.58 19.75 -16.62
CA TYR A 382 18.28 20.14 -16.10
C TYR A 382 18.08 19.57 -14.68
N CYS A 383 17.26 20.22 -13.86
CA CYS A 383 16.95 19.78 -12.50
C CYS A 383 16.12 18.49 -12.54
N ARG A 384 16.79 17.33 -12.64
CA ARG A 384 16.16 16.01 -12.74
C ARG A 384 15.17 15.77 -11.58
N GLU A 385 15.52 16.22 -10.38
CA GLU A 385 14.64 16.15 -9.22
C GLU A 385 13.31 16.86 -9.48
N LEU A 386 13.30 18.13 -9.92
CA LEU A 386 12.05 18.88 -10.15
C LEU A 386 11.16 18.30 -11.27
N LEU A 387 11.75 17.69 -12.29
CA LEU A 387 11.00 17.12 -13.42
C LEU A 387 10.42 15.73 -13.09
N TYR A 388 11.23 14.89 -12.44
CA TYR A 388 10.90 13.49 -12.18
C TYR A 388 10.49 13.19 -10.72
N SER A 389 10.50 14.18 -9.83
CA SER A 389 10.01 14.00 -8.46
C SER A 389 8.48 13.94 -8.44
N GLY A 390 7.91 12.74 -8.29
CA GLY A 390 6.55 12.58 -7.81
C GLY A 390 5.75 11.45 -8.45
N ALA A 391 4.42 11.51 -8.31
CA ALA A 391 3.51 10.50 -8.88
C ALA A 391 3.30 10.67 -10.40
N SER A 392 3.58 11.87 -10.93
CA SER A 392 3.58 12.19 -12.36
C SER A 392 4.84 12.98 -12.72
N GLU A 393 5.31 12.85 -13.95
CA GLU A 393 6.41 13.65 -14.47
C GLU A 393 5.89 15.05 -14.83
N PHE A 394 6.65 16.11 -14.53
CA PHE A 394 6.34 17.45 -15.04
C PHE A 394 7.09 17.68 -16.35
N CYS A 395 6.47 18.44 -17.24
CA CYS A 395 7.12 18.98 -18.42
C CYS A 395 7.88 20.28 -18.07
N PHE A 396 8.90 20.63 -18.84
CA PHE A 396 9.61 21.91 -18.70
C PHE A 396 8.69 23.15 -18.78
N GLU A 397 7.61 23.06 -19.56
CA GLU A 397 6.63 24.14 -19.70
C GLU A 397 5.73 24.26 -18.47
N GLU A 398 5.36 23.14 -17.84
CA GLU A 398 4.57 23.14 -16.61
C GLU A 398 5.35 23.79 -15.45
N LEU A 399 6.64 23.45 -15.34
CA LEU A 399 7.51 24.05 -14.33
C LEU A 399 7.67 25.57 -14.54
N ARG A 400 7.81 26.01 -15.80
CA ARG A 400 7.87 27.45 -16.12
C ARG A 400 6.56 28.16 -15.84
N ALA A 401 5.43 27.55 -16.20
CA ALA A 401 4.11 28.10 -15.96
C ALA A 401 3.85 28.28 -14.46
N GLU A 402 4.26 27.31 -13.63
CA GLU A 402 4.07 27.41 -12.18
C GLU A 402 4.94 28.51 -11.54
N ARG A 403 6.23 28.59 -11.92
CA ARG A 403 7.10 29.69 -11.47
C ARG A 403 6.55 31.06 -11.89
N TYR A 404 5.99 31.16 -13.09
CA TYR A 404 5.32 32.37 -13.55
C TYR A 404 4.10 32.72 -12.69
N ARG A 405 3.25 31.72 -12.38
CA ARG A 405 2.09 31.89 -11.48
C ARG A 405 2.51 32.35 -10.08
N GLN A 406 3.53 31.73 -9.49
CA GLN A 406 4.08 32.15 -8.18
C GLN A 406 4.57 33.59 -8.20
N LYS A 407 5.33 33.97 -9.23
CA LYS A 407 5.83 35.35 -9.39
C LYS A 407 4.69 36.36 -9.56
N HIS A 408 3.63 35.99 -10.29
CA HIS A 408 2.43 36.80 -10.43
C HIS A 408 1.65 36.93 -9.12
N ALA A 409 1.48 35.83 -8.38
CA ALA A 409 0.81 35.83 -7.08
C ALA A 409 1.55 36.69 -6.07
N HIS A 410 2.88 36.57 -5.99
CA HIS A 410 3.72 37.43 -5.15
C HIS A 410 3.61 38.91 -5.56
N LYS A 411 3.56 39.21 -6.87
CA LYS A 411 3.37 40.59 -7.38
C LYS A 411 1.99 41.17 -7.06
N LEU A 412 0.96 40.32 -6.96
CA LEU A 412 -0.38 40.71 -6.54
C LEU A 412 -0.46 40.95 -5.02
N GLN A 413 0.24 40.13 -4.22
CA GLN A 413 0.31 40.30 -2.76
C GLN A 413 1.17 41.48 -2.32
N THR A 414 2.15 41.90 -3.14
CA THR A 414 3.07 43.01 -2.85
C THR A 414 2.60 44.38 -3.37
N LYS A 415 1.41 44.47 -3.98
CA LYS A 415 0.78 45.78 -4.26
C LYS A 415 0.13 46.31 -2.97
N PRO A 416 0.65 47.38 -2.33
CA PRO A 416 0.01 47.97 -1.18
C PRO A 416 -1.25 48.73 -1.61
N GLU A 417 -2.19 48.88 -0.68
CA GLU A 417 -3.39 49.72 -0.75
C GLU A 417 -3.07 51.22 -0.90
N GLU A 418 -2.39 51.64 -1.97
CA GLU A 418 -2.36 53.05 -2.37
C GLU A 418 -3.61 53.37 -3.21
N ALA A 419 -4.79 53.26 -2.60
CA ALA A 419 -6.04 53.67 -3.24
C ALA A 419 -7.15 54.08 -2.25
N HIS A 420 -6.81 54.63 -1.08
CA HIS A 420 -7.79 55.39 -0.27
C HIS A 420 -7.10 56.54 0.47
N ALA A 421 -6.71 57.57 -0.28
CA ALA A 421 -6.58 58.92 0.23
C ALA A 421 -7.18 59.87 -0.82
N ASN A 422 -8.45 60.22 -0.62
CA ASN A 422 -9.09 61.39 -1.20
C ASN A 422 -10.04 61.97 -0.16
#